data_AF-A0A9X8VI94-F1
#
_entry.id   AF-A0A9X8VI94-F1
#
_cell.length_a   1.000
_cell.length_b   1.000
_cell.length_c   1.000
_cell.angle_alpha   90.00
_cell.angle_beta   90.00
_cell.angle_gamma   90.00
#
_symmetry.space_group_name_H-M   'P 1'
#
loop_
_entity.id
_entity.type
_entity.pdbx_description
1 polymer ?
#
loop_
_entity_poly.entity_id
_entity_poly.type
_entity_poly.pdbx_seq_one_letter_code
_entity_poly.pdbx_strand_id
1 'polypeptide(L)'
;ELKDPAVNIDLGTAYINILQSQQLAGINNPQTLRYATIVSYVNGAGAMLRTFSSDKRVAVNRINQMSPDEFYQHIQKKHPAPQAPRYLWKVTTAYQAMSQ
;
A
#
# COMPACT_ATOMS: atom_id res chain seq x y z
N GLU A 1 -22.52 -0.53 -14.01
CA GLU A 1 -22.33 -0.65 -12.55
C GLU A 1 -21.18 0.22 -12.05
N LEU A 2 -19.92 -0.03 -12.43
CA LEU A 2 -18.78 0.80 -11.98
C LEU A 2 -18.78 2.29 -12.39
N LYS A 3 -19.68 2.71 -13.29
CA LYS A 3 -19.87 4.12 -13.69
C LYS A 3 -20.76 4.89 -12.72
N ASP A 4 -21.51 4.20 -11.87
CA ASP A 4 -22.26 4.84 -10.79
C ASP A 4 -21.28 5.27 -9.68
N PRO A 5 -21.26 6.55 -9.27
CA PRO A 5 -20.29 7.03 -8.30
C PRO A 5 -20.40 6.34 -6.93
N ALA A 6 -21.61 6.09 -6.44
CA ALA A 6 -21.80 5.50 -5.12
C ALA A 6 -21.32 4.04 -5.10
N VAL A 7 -21.69 3.27 -6.12
CA VAL A 7 -21.24 1.88 -6.29
C VAL A 7 -19.73 1.81 -6.48
N ASN A 8 -19.13 2.75 -7.23
CA ASN A 8 -17.68 2.79 -7.45
C ASN A 8 -16.92 3.04 -6.13
N ILE A 9 -17.37 4.01 -5.34
CA ILE A 9 -16.76 4.36 -4.06
C ILE A 9 -16.90 3.20 -3.06
N ASP A 10 -18.06 2.57 -3.00
CA ASP A 10 -18.32 1.44 -2.11
C ASP A 10 -17.40 0.25 -2.43
N LEU A 11 -17.34 -0.17 -3.70
CA LEU A 11 -16.46 -1.24 -4.15
C LEU A 11 -14.98 -0.90 -3.94
N GLY A 12 -14.58 0.34 -4.20
CA GLY A 12 -13.21 0.81 -3.97
C GLY A 12 -12.82 0.71 -2.49
N THR A 13 -13.71 1.15 -1.60
CA THR A 13 -13.50 1.08 -0.15
C THR A 13 -13.49 -0.36 0.36
N ALA A 14 -14.38 -1.21 -0.16
CA ALA A 14 -14.39 -2.64 0.15
C ALA A 14 -13.08 -3.30 -0.27
N TYR A 15 -12.53 -2.95 -1.44
CA TYR A 15 -11.25 -3.47 -1.89
C TYR A 15 -10.09 -3.00 -1.00
N ILE A 16 -10.08 -1.73 -0.57
CA ILE A 16 -9.11 -1.23 0.41
C ILE A 16 -9.15 -2.05 1.71
N ASN A 17 -10.36 -2.35 2.21
CA ASN A 17 -10.52 -3.18 3.40
C ASN A 17 -9.99 -4.61 3.20
N ILE A 18 -10.23 -5.23 2.04
CA ILE A 18 -9.69 -6.56 1.71
C ILE A 18 -8.15 -6.55 1.68
N LEU A 19 -7.55 -5.51 1.08
CA LEU A 19 -6.10 -5.35 1.08
C LEU A 19 -5.55 -5.33 2.51
N GLN A 20 -6.11 -4.49 3.37
CA GLN A 20 -5.63 -4.31 4.75
C GLN A 20 -5.86 -5.54 5.62
N SER A 21 -7.07 -6.10 5.60
CA SER A 21 -7.48 -7.18 6.49
C SER A 21 -6.97 -8.57 6.08
N GLN A 22 -6.65 -8.79 4.80
CA GLN A 22 -6.27 -10.11 4.29
C GLN A 22 -4.88 -10.13 3.67
N GLN A 23 -4.67 -9.32 2.63
CA GLN A 23 -3.45 -9.41 1.84
C GLN A 23 -2.23 -8.83 2.58
N LEU A 24 -2.45 -7.74 3.31
CA LEU A 24 -1.45 -7.01 4.09
C LEU A 24 -1.55 -7.28 5.60
N ALA A 25 -2.34 -8.29 5.97
CA ALA A 25 -2.51 -8.71 7.35
C ALA A 25 -1.15 -8.98 8.01
N GLY A 26 -0.96 -8.41 9.21
CA GLY A 26 0.26 -8.52 10.00
C GLY A 26 1.25 -7.37 9.85
N ILE A 27 1.01 -6.38 8.98
CA ILE A 27 1.76 -5.12 9.02
C ILE A 27 1.25 -4.29 10.21
N ASN A 28 2.11 -4.05 11.20
CA ASN A 28 1.71 -3.54 12.50
C ASN A 28 1.66 -2.01 12.57
N ASN A 29 2.57 -1.32 11.87
CA ASN A 29 2.60 0.14 11.88
C ASN A 29 1.48 0.68 10.97
N PRO A 30 0.55 1.50 11.48
CA PRO A 30 -0.62 1.97 10.72
C PRO A 30 -0.24 2.88 9.54
N GLN A 31 0.82 3.68 9.66
CA GLN A 31 1.31 4.51 8.56
C GLN A 31 1.95 3.66 7.47
N THR A 32 2.76 2.66 7.85
CA THR A 32 3.32 1.68 6.92
C THR A 32 2.22 0.88 6.23
N LEU A 33 1.19 0.45 6.96
CA LEU A 33 0.02 -0.24 6.37
C LEU A 33 -0.69 0.64 5.35
N ARG A 34 -0.87 1.94 5.62
CA ARG A 34 -1.44 2.88 4.66
C ARG A 34 -0.56 3.00 3.40
N TYR A 35 0.75 3.16 3.54
CA TYR A 35 1.67 3.20 2.41
C TYR A 35 1.63 1.91 1.58
N ALA A 36 1.68 0.76 2.25
CA ALA A 36 1.56 -0.55 1.64
C ALA A 36 0.22 -0.73 0.91
N THR A 37 -0.87 -0.20 1.46
CA THR A 37 -2.20 -0.21 0.84
C THR A 37 -2.23 0.61 -0.43
N ILE A 38 -1.67 1.83 -0.43
CA ILE A 38 -1.60 2.69 -1.63
C ILE A 38 -0.87 1.98 -2.77
N VAL A 39 0.30 1.42 -2.47
CA VAL A 39 1.11 0.69 -3.48
C VAL A 39 0.36 -0.55 -3.96
N SER A 40 -0.26 -1.30 -3.05
CA SER A 40 -0.98 -2.54 -3.38
C SER A 40 -2.26 -2.29 -4.17
N TYR A 41 -2.93 -1.16 -3.97
CA TYR A 41 -4.12 -0.79 -4.75
C TYR A 41 -3.80 -0.61 -6.23
N VAL A 42 -2.64 0.00 -6.53
CA VAL A 42 -2.22 0.31 -7.91
C VAL A 42 -1.45 -0.84 -8.55
N ASN A 43 -0.60 -1.55 -7.79
CA ASN A 43 0.33 -2.53 -8.34
C ASN A 43 0.08 -3.98 -7.87
N GLY A 44 -0.88 -4.18 -6.97
CA GLY A 44 -1.20 -5.48 -6.36
C GLY A 44 -0.33 -5.81 -5.15
N ALA A 45 -0.93 -6.38 -4.10
CA ALA A 45 -0.22 -6.73 -2.86
C ALA A 45 0.91 -7.74 -3.07
N GLY A 46 0.73 -8.72 -3.97
CA GLY A 46 1.78 -9.69 -4.27
C GLY A 46 3.03 -9.05 -4.88
N ALA A 47 2.87 -8.07 -5.76
CA ALA A 47 4.02 -7.36 -6.34
C ALA A 47 4.73 -6.51 -5.26
N MET A 48 3.96 -5.84 -4.40
CA MET A 48 4.47 -5.06 -3.28
C MET A 48 5.29 -5.93 -2.30
N LEU A 49 4.72 -7.04 -1.82
CA LEU A 49 5.38 -7.95 -0.88
C LEU A 49 6.65 -8.58 -1.47
N ARG A 50 6.64 -8.92 -2.77
CA ARG A 50 7.81 -9.47 -3.48
C ARG A 50 9.01 -8.54 -3.54
N THR A 51 8.83 -7.23 -3.33
CA THR A 51 9.97 -6.30 -3.18
C THR A 51 10.74 -6.52 -1.88
N PHE A 52 10.14 -7.20 -0.90
CA PHE A 52 10.77 -7.54 0.39
C PHE A 52 11.16 -9.02 0.46
N SER A 53 10.29 -9.93 0.02
CA SER A 53 10.56 -11.37 -0.07
C SER A 53 9.50 -12.09 -0.91
N SER A 54 9.85 -13.23 -1.50
CA SER A 54 8.88 -14.13 -2.13
C SER A 54 7.96 -14.82 -1.11
N ASP A 55 8.41 -14.99 0.13
CA ASP A 55 7.60 -15.52 1.23
C ASP A 55 6.85 -14.39 1.95
N LYS A 56 5.52 -14.48 2.02
CA LYS A 56 4.66 -13.45 2.62
C LYS A 56 5.02 -13.17 4.08
N ARG A 57 5.29 -14.19 4.89
CA ARG A 57 5.58 -14.04 6.31
C ARG A 57 6.94 -13.35 6.50
N VAL A 58 7.95 -13.73 5.72
CA VAL A 58 9.26 -13.07 5.72
C VAL A 58 9.15 -11.63 5.24
N ALA A 59 8.36 -11.35 4.20
CA ALA A 59 8.12 -9.99 3.71
C ALA A 59 7.49 -9.11 4.79
N VAL A 60 6.41 -9.57 5.43
CA VAL A 60 5.74 -8.84 6.52
C VAL A 60 6.68 -8.63 7.71
N ASN A 61 7.47 -9.63 8.09
CA ASN A 61 8.45 -9.48 9.16
C ASN A 61 9.51 -8.41 8.85
N ARG A 62 10.02 -8.37 7.61
CA ARG A 62 10.95 -7.33 7.15
C ARG A 62 10.31 -5.95 7.17
N ILE A 63 9.06 -5.83 6.71
CA ILE A 63 8.30 -4.57 6.73
C ILE A 63 8.14 -4.06 8.17
N ASN A 64 7.82 -4.95 9.12
CA ASN A 64 7.63 -4.59 10.53
C ASN A 64 8.94 -4.19 11.24
N GLN A 65 10.10 -4.46 10.65
CA GLN A 65 11.41 -4.02 11.15
C GLN A 65 11.80 -2.64 10.62
N MET A 66 11.01 -2.04 9.73
CA MET A 66 11.26 -0.73 9.13
C MET A 66 10.37 0.34 9.76
N SER A 67 10.91 1.55 9.87
CA SER A 67 10.11 2.76 10.03
C SER A 67 9.28 3.06 8.77
N PRO A 68 8.21 3.87 8.88
CA PRO A 68 7.43 4.30 7.71
C PRO A 68 8.28 4.98 6.63
N ASP A 69 9.30 5.74 7.02
CA ASP A 69 10.18 6.44 6.08
C ASP A 69 11.13 5.47 5.36
N GLU A 70 11.67 4.47 6.07
CA GLU A 70 12.46 3.41 5.44
C GLU A 70 11.64 2.60 4.45
N PHE A 71 10.39 2.26 4.80
CA PHE A 71 9.46 1.60 3.88
C PHE A 71 9.22 2.46 2.63
N TYR A 72 8.93 3.75 2.83
CA TYR A 72 8.70 4.69 1.73
C TYR A 72 9.90 4.77 0.78
N GLN A 73 11.11 4.90 1.35
CA GLN A 73 12.37 4.91 0.59
C GLN A 73 12.66 3.59 -0.11
N HIS A 74 12.34 2.45 0.51
CA HIS A 74 12.48 1.14 -0.11
C HIS A 74 11.61 1.03 -1.36
N ILE A 75 10.33 1.43 -1.29
CA ILE A 75 9.44 1.42 -2.45
C ILE A 75 9.97 2.34 -3.56
N GLN A 76 10.48 3.53 -3.22
CA GLN A 76 11.10 4.45 -4.18
C GLN A 76 12.29 3.85 -4.92
N LYS A 77 13.11 3.05 -4.25
CA LYS A 77 14.37 2.55 -4.81
C LYS A 77 14.27 1.17 -5.43
N LYS A 78 13.33 0.33 -4.96
CA LYS A 78 13.35 -1.12 -5.22
C LYS A 78 12.09 -1.63 -5.93
N HIS A 79 11.00 -0.87 -5.98
CA HIS A 79 9.80 -1.35 -6.65
C HIS A 79 9.99 -1.33 -8.19
N PRO A 80 9.77 -2.44 -8.91
CA PRO A 80 10.08 -2.54 -10.34
C PRO A 80 9.15 -1.69 -11.21
N ALA A 81 7.91 -1.48 -10.77
CA ALA A 81 6.96 -0.63 -11.47
C ALA A 81 7.16 0.85 -11.10
N PRO A 82 7.43 1.77 -12.06
CA PRO A 82 7.64 3.19 -11.78
C PRO A 82 6.38 3.90 -11.28
N GLN A 83 5.21 3.28 -11.47
CA GLN A 83 3.94 3.80 -10.96
C GLN A 83 3.85 3.72 -9.43
N ALA A 84 4.44 2.69 -8.80
CA ALA A 84 4.35 2.49 -7.35
C ALA A 84 4.85 3.69 -6.54
N PRO A 85 6.12 4.15 -6.72
CA PRO A 85 6.60 5.32 -5.97
C PRO A 85 5.88 6.61 -6.36
N ARG A 86 5.44 6.74 -7.62
CA ARG A 86 4.69 7.90 -8.09
C ARG A 86 3.33 8.02 -7.39
N TYR A 87 2.57 6.92 -7.29
CA TYR A 87 1.28 6.92 -6.62
C TYR A 87 1.41 7.01 -5.10
N LEU A 88 2.43 6.37 -4.53
CA LEU A 88 2.74 6.53 -3.11
C LEU A 88 2.98 8.00 -2.74
N TRP A 89 3.78 8.72 -3.53
CA TRP A 89 3.98 10.16 -3.35
C TRP A 89 2.67 10.94 -3.50
N LYS A 90 1.97 10.79 -4.64
CA LYS A 90 0.74 11.54 -4.94
C LYS A 90 -0.32 11.42 -3.83
N VAL A 91 -0.63 10.19 -3.42
CA VAL A 91 -1.69 9.93 -2.44
C VAL A 91 -1.27 10.37 -1.05
N THR A 92 0.00 10.19 -0.68
CA THR A 92 0.51 10.66 0.62
C THR A 92 0.46 12.19 0.72
N THR A 93 0.85 12.90 -0.34
CA THR A 93 0.74 14.38 -0.39
C THR A 93 -0.71 14.84 -0.30
N ALA A 94 -1.64 14.22 -1.03
CA ALA A 94 -3.06 14.54 -0.93
C ALA A 94 -3.61 14.28 0.49
N TYR A 95 -3.24 13.14 1.11
CA TYR A 95 -3.65 12.79 2.47
C TYR A 95 -3.16 13.81 3.50
N GLN A 96 -1.91 14.25 3.38
CA GLN A 96 -1.33 15.29 4.25
C GLN A 96 -2.05 16.63 4.10
N ALA A 97 -2.37 17.04 2.86
CA ALA A 97 -3.09 18.29 2.60
C ALA A 97 -4.52 18.29 3.15
N MET A 98 -5.17 17.13 3.27
CA MET A 98 -6.51 16.99 3.87
C MET A 98 -6.49 16.83 5.40
N SER A 99 -5.33 16.48 5.97
CA SER A 99 -5.16 16.30 7.43
C SER A 99 -4.70 17.59 8.12
N GLN A 100 -4.50 18.67 7.36
CA GLN A 100 -4.30 20.04 7.82
C GLN A 100 -5.61 20.81 7.75
#